data_AF-A0A5R2N2F1-F1
#
_entry.id   AF-A0A5R2N2F1-F1
#
_cell.length_a   1.000
_cell.length_b   1.000
_cell.length_c   1.000
_cell.angle_alpha   90.00
_cell.angle_beta   90.00
_cell.angle_gamma   90.00
#
_symmetry.space_group_name_H-M   'P 1'
#
loop_
_entity.id
_entity.type
_entity.pdbx_description
1 polymer ?
#
loop_
_entity_poly.entity_id
_entity_poly.type
_entity_poly.pdbx_seq_one_letter_code
_entity_poly.pdbx_strand_id
1 'polypeptide(L)'
;QYVAHYLYSPYASQFADSFVSGVIALHMSISQDKLADITSMMDPEREKVIYLRIARRAAIDGMSDLSAFASARAEQGRDGNTNQGDPRALLYSSLSTVTSDTIEDVRAKLGKIDRGKLSDGDRALLDAAQAIAGEVVAPPASLAAANPAPAPVVPA
;
A
#
# COMPACT_ATOMS: atom_id res chain seq x y z
N GLN A 1 -23.81 17.46 16.18
CA GLN A 1 -23.00 17.47 17.43
C GLN A 1 -22.80 16.10 18.10
N TYR A 2 -23.34 14.99 17.59
CA TYR A 2 -23.08 13.64 18.17
C TYR A 2 -21.78 12.96 17.67
N VAL A 3 -21.35 13.25 16.45
CA VAL A 3 -20.16 12.63 15.83
C VAL A 3 -18.87 12.98 16.59
N ALA A 4 -18.75 14.23 17.06
CA ALA A 4 -17.56 14.71 17.78
C ALA A 4 -17.30 13.97 19.10
N HIS A 5 -18.35 13.50 19.80
CA HIS A 5 -18.21 12.79 21.08
C HIS A 5 -17.99 11.28 20.89
N TYR A 6 -18.55 10.70 19.82
CA TYR A 6 -18.35 9.28 19.47
C TYR A 6 -16.88 8.96 19.13
N LEU A 7 -16.15 9.95 18.63
CA LEU A 7 -14.75 9.83 18.23
C LEU A 7 -13.77 9.64 19.41
N TYR A 8 -14.16 9.92 20.66
CA TYR A 8 -13.34 9.70 21.87
C TYR A 8 -13.80 8.49 22.71
N SER A 9 -14.77 7.73 22.22
CA SER A 9 -15.34 6.57 22.90
C SER A 9 -14.46 5.32 22.71
N PRO A 10 -14.53 4.31 23.59
CA PRO A 10 -13.97 2.97 23.35
C PRO A 10 -14.42 2.32 22.02
N TYR A 11 -15.47 2.83 21.37
CA TYR A 11 -15.92 2.41 20.04
C TYR A 11 -15.26 3.17 18.85
N ALA A 12 -14.38 4.13 19.11
CA ALA A 12 -13.73 4.92 18.06
C ALA A 12 -12.87 4.05 17.11
N SER A 13 -12.25 3.00 17.64
CA SER A 13 -11.55 1.97 16.85
C SER A 13 -12.52 1.22 15.93
N GLN A 14 -13.67 0.78 16.44
CA GLN A 14 -14.71 0.09 15.65
C GLN A 14 -15.31 0.98 14.55
N PHE A 15 -15.51 2.27 14.83
CA PHE A 15 -15.92 3.23 13.81
C PHE A 15 -14.85 3.38 12.73
N ALA A 16 -13.58 3.52 13.13
CA ALA A 16 -12.47 3.60 12.18
C ALA A 16 -12.36 2.34 11.31
N ASP A 17 -12.53 1.16 11.89
CA ASP A 17 -12.56 -0.12 11.18
C ASP A 17 -13.71 -0.15 10.15
N SER A 18 -14.92 0.14 10.59
CA SER A 18 -16.12 0.15 9.75
C SER A 18 -16.04 1.20 8.64
N PHE A 19 -15.50 2.38 8.94
CA PHE A 19 -15.31 3.45 7.97
C PHE A 19 -14.32 3.05 6.89
N VAL A 20 -13.15 2.52 7.27
CA VAL A 20 -12.15 2.03 6.31
C VAL A 20 -12.74 0.92 5.43
N SER A 21 -13.42 -0.06 6.04
CA SER A 21 -14.09 -1.12 5.28
C SER A 21 -15.14 -0.58 4.31
N GLY A 22 -15.94 0.41 4.73
CA GLY A 22 -16.92 1.07 3.87
C GLY A 22 -16.30 1.81 2.69
N VAL A 23 -15.20 2.54 2.92
CA VAL A 23 -14.45 3.23 1.86
C VAL A 23 -13.93 2.23 0.82
N ILE A 24 -13.37 1.09 1.27
CA ILE A 24 -12.86 0.05 0.38
C ILE A 24 -14.00 -0.60 -0.43
N ALA A 25 -15.11 -0.93 0.24
CA ALA A 25 -16.28 -1.51 -0.41
C ALA A 25 -16.92 -0.58 -1.46
N LEU A 26 -16.83 0.74 -1.24
CA LEU A 26 -17.47 1.76 -2.06
C LEU A 26 -16.48 2.59 -2.89
N HIS A 27 -15.24 2.10 -3.09
CA HIS A 27 -14.16 2.90 -3.70
C HIS A 27 -14.48 3.40 -5.12
N MET A 28 -15.35 2.72 -5.87
CA MET A 28 -15.81 3.15 -7.20
C MET A 28 -17.01 4.11 -7.15
N SER A 29 -17.67 4.23 -5.99
CA SER A 29 -18.92 4.99 -5.81
C SER A 29 -18.76 6.25 -4.97
N ILE A 30 -17.70 6.32 -4.16
CA ILE A 30 -17.35 7.49 -3.35
C ILE A 30 -16.19 8.21 -4.02
N SER A 31 -16.37 9.50 -4.32
CA SER A 31 -15.28 10.33 -4.83
C SER A 31 -14.25 10.60 -3.73
N GLN A 32 -12.99 10.80 -4.14
CA GLN A 32 -11.90 11.17 -3.25
C GLN A 32 -12.16 12.50 -2.52
N ASP A 33 -12.86 13.44 -3.17
CA ASP A 33 -13.27 14.70 -2.54
C ASP A 33 -14.27 14.46 -1.40
N LYS A 34 -15.26 13.59 -1.61
CA LYS A 34 -16.24 13.24 -0.56
C LYS A 34 -15.57 12.51 0.60
N LEU A 35 -14.56 11.69 0.32
CA LEU A 35 -13.75 11.08 1.37
C LEU A 35 -12.99 12.16 2.17
N ALA A 36 -12.37 13.13 1.50
CA ALA A 36 -11.68 14.24 2.14
C ALA A 36 -12.63 15.11 3.00
N ASP A 37 -13.84 15.37 2.52
CA ASP A 37 -14.86 16.09 3.28
C ASP A 37 -15.19 15.38 4.60
N ILE A 38 -15.37 14.06 4.56
CA ILE A 38 -15.69 13.26 5.76
C ILE A 38 -14.51 13.23 6.74
N THR A 39 -13.27 13.02 6.26
CA THR A 39 -12.10 12.97 7.15
C THR A 39 -11.77 14.32 7.75
N SER A 40 -12.09 15.43 7.07
CA SER A 40 -11.87 16.79 7.58
C SER A 40 -12.62 17.09 8.89
N MET A 41 -13.67 16.31 9.18
CA MET A 41 -14.43 16.39 10.43
C MET A 41 -13.69 15.79 11.64
N MET A 42 -12.61 15.05 11.41
CA MET A 42 -11.76 14.45 12.44
C MET A 42 -10.64 15.42 12.87
N ASP A 43 -10.06 15.20 14.05
CA ASP A 43 -8.80 15.88 14.40
C ASP A 43 -7.65 15.44 13.47
N PRO A 44 -6.59 16.25 13.30
CA PRO A 44 -5.52 15.98 12.34
C PRO A 44 -4.81 14.64 12.55
N GLU A 45 -4.59 14.23 13.81
CA GLU A 45 -3.90 12.98 14.12
C GLU A 45 -4.76 11.78 13.70
N ARG A 46 -6.05 11.81 14.05
CA ARG A 46 -6.99 10.76 13.68
C ARG A 46 -7.21 10.68 12.17
N GLU A 47 -7.32 11.81 11.49
CA GLU A 47 -7.40 11.88 10.03
C GLU A 47 -6.20 11.18 9.37
N LYS A 48 -4.97 11.47 9.83
CA LYS A 48 -3.75 10.80 9.37
C LYS A 48 -3.83 9.29 9.55
N VAL A 49 -4.23 8.83 10.75
CA VAL A 49 -4.34 7.39 11.05
C VAL A 49 -5.36 6.73 10.13
N ILE A 50 -6.51 7.35 9.87
CA ILE A 50 -7.52 6.83 8.95
C ILE A 50 -6.97 6.71 7.53
N TYR A 51 -6.29 7.75 7.02
CA TYR A 51 -5.68 7.69 5.70
C TYR A 51 -4.63 6.60 5.57
N LEU A 52 -3.77 6.41 6.58
CA LEU A 52 -2.79 5.32 6.58
C LEU A 52 -3.45 3.94 6.55
N ARG A 53 -4.60 3.78 7.24
CA ARG A 53 -5.34 2.53 7.24
C ARG A 53 -6.02 2.25 5.90
N ILE A 54 -6.60 3.28 5.27
CA ILE A 54 -7.16 3.18 3.91
C ILE A 54 -6.05 2.83 2.93
N ALA A 55 -4.93 3.56 2.96
CA ALA A 55 -3.77 3.34 2.09
C ALA A 55 -3.25 1.90 2.19
N ARG A 56 -3.04 1.40 3.41
CA ARG A 56 -2.59 0.02 3.63
C ARG A 56 -3.55 -0.99 3.01
N ARG A 57 -4.85 -0.84 3.25
CA ARG A 57 -5.86 -1.80 2.79
C ARG A 57 -6.02 -1.74 1.27
N ALA A 58 -6.06 -0.54 0.70
CA ALA A 58 -6.11 -0.32 -0.73
C ALA A 58 -4.87 -0.89 -1.44
N ALA A 59 -3.67 -0.72 -0.86
CA ALA A 59 -2.43 -1.29 -1.39
C ALA A 59 -2.47 -2.82 -1.43
N ILE A 60 -2.95 -3.46 -0.37
CA ILE A 60 -3.07 -4.93 -0.30
C ILE A 60 -4.14 -5.44 -1.29
N ASP A 61 -5.26 -4.73 -1.42
CA ASP A 61 -6.37 -5.11 -2.29
C ASP A 61 -6.16 -4.71 -3.76
N GLY A 62 -5.01 -4.11 -4.12
CA GLY A 62 -4.67 -3.73 -5.50
C GLY A 62 -5.38 -2.47 -6.02
N MET A 63 -5.94 -1.64 -5.13
CA MET A 63 -6.64 -0.40 -5.47
C MET A 63 -5.65 0.78 -5.58
N SER A 64 -4.84 0.80 -6.65
CA SER A 64 -3.71 1.72 -6.80
C SER A 64 -4.04 3.19 -6.58
N ASP A 65 -5.08 3.72 -7.25
CA ASP A 65 -5.44 5.15 -7.15
C ASP A 65 -5.85 5.55 -5.72
N LEU A 66 -6.62 4.69 -5.05
CA LEU A 66 -7.04 4.93 -3.67
C LEU A 66 -5.86 4.86 -2.70
N SER A 67 -4.95 3.90 -2.91
CA SER A 67 -3.73 3.79 -2.11
C SER A 67 -2.83 5.02 -2.26
N ALA A 68 -2.61 5.46 -3.50
CA ALA A 68 -1.82 6.65 -3.80
C ALA A 68 -2.44 7.91 -3.17
N PHE A 69 -3.74 8.12 -3.36
CA PHE A 69 -4.48 9.23 -2.78
C PHE A 69 -4.38 9.26 -1.25
N ALA A 70 -4.69 8.15 -0.60
CA ALA A 70 -4.70 8.08 0.86
C ALA A 70 -3.30 8.24 1.45
N SER A 71 -2.28 7.68 0.79
CA SER A 71 -0.88 7.87 1.20
C SER A 71 -0.45 9.32 1.12
N ALA A 72 -0.80 10.02 0.03
CA ALA A 72 -0.48 11.44 -0.15
C ALA A 72 -1.17 12.31 0.92
N ARG A 73 -2.44 12.02 1.24
CA ARG A 73 -3.16 12.73 2.31
C ARG A 73 -2.53 12.50 3.68
N ALA A 74 -2.13 11.27 3.99
CA ALA A 74 -1.45 10.94 5.25
C ALA A 74 -0.09 11.65 5.38
N GLU A 75 0.67 11.75 4.28
CA GLU A 75 1.96 12.45 4.25
C GLU A 75 1.80 13.96 4.38
N GLN A 76 0.85 14.56 3.66
CA GLN A 76 0.57 15.99 3.72
C GLN A 76 0.21 16.41 5.15
N GLY A 77 -0.67 15.66 5.82
CA GLY A 77 -1.22 16.06 7.11
C GLY A 77 -2.06 17.34 7.04
N ARG A 78 -2.87 17.61 8.07
CA ARG A 78 -3.73 18.81 8.12
C ARG A 78 -3.20 19.93 9.00
N ASP A 79 -2.31 19.62 9.94
CA ASP A 79 -1.76 20.53 10.93
C ASP A 79 -0.49 21.26 10.48
N GLY A 80 -0.05 21.07 9.24
CA GLY A 80 1.15 21.71 8.69
C GLY A 80 2.47 21.12 9.19
N ASN A 81 2.43 20.19 10.15
CA ASN A 81 3.51 19.24 10.38
C ASN A 81 3.46 18.22 9.25
N THR A 82 4.10 18.56 8.14
CA THR A 82 4.22 17.62 7.03
C THR A 82 4.80 16.32 7.61
N ASN A 83 4.07 15.21 7.45
CA ASN A 83 4.55 13.90 7.87
C ASN A 83 5.53 13.35 6.82
N GLN A 84 6.31 14.26 6.24
CA GLN A 84 7.29 13.96 5.21
C GLN A 84 8.22 12.88 5.73
N GLY A 85 8.25 11.77 4.99
CA GLY A 85 9.04 10.60 5.37
C GLY A 85 8.41 9.68 6.41
N ASP A 86 7.08 9.72 6.64
CA ASP A 86 6.41 8.60 7.32
C ASP A 86 6.62 7.33 6.47
N PRO A 87 7.36 6.32 6.98
CA PRO A 87 7.75 5.15 6.20
C PRO A 87 6.53 4.35 5.72
N ARG A 88 5.38 4.47 6.40
CA ARG A 88 4.14 3.78 6.00
C ARG A 88 3.51 4.45 4.77
N ALA A 89 3.46 5.78 4.74
CA ALA A 89 2.93 6.52 3.59
C ALA A 89 3.78 6.26 2.33
N LEU A 90 5.12 6.25 2.50
CA LEU A 90 6.03 5.89 1.41
C LEU A 90 5.87 4.43 0.97
N LEU A 91 5.69 3.49 1.90
CA LEU A 91 5.45 2.09 1.59
C LEU A 91 4.17 1.90 0.76
N TYR A 92 3.04 2.41 1.24
CA TYR A 92 1.73 2.18 0.61
C TYR A 92 1.60 2.88 -0.74
N SER A 93 2.16 4.09 -0.88
CA SER A 93 2.24 4.74 -2.19
C SER A 93 3.13 3.97 -3.16
N SER A 94 4.29 3.47 -2.73
CA SER A 94 5.19 2.68 -3.58
C SER A 94 4.55 1.38 -4.08
N LEU A 95 3.70 0.75 -3.26
CA LEU A 95 2.93 -0.44 -3.64
C LEU A 95 1.91 -0.17 -4.75
N SER A 96 1.31 1.03 -4.80
CA SER A 96 0.34 1.37 -5.85
C SER A 96 0.95 1.42 -7.27
N THR A 97 2.28 1.57 -7.36
CA THR A 97 3.01 1.70 -8.63
C THR A 97 3.97 0.53 -8.88
N VAL A 98 3.92 -0.55 -8.08
CA VAL A 98 4.88 -1.68 -8.20
C VAL A 98 4.73 -2.49 -9.49
N THR A 99 3.63 -2.31 -10.22
CA THR A 99 3.36 -3.03 -11.48
C THR A 99 3.51 -2.15 -12.73
N SER A 100 3.91 -0.89 -12.59
CA SER A 100 4.07 0.03 -13.73
C SER A 100 5.48 0.00 -14.31
N ASP A 101 5.66 0.65 -15.46
CA ASP A 101 6.93 0.87 -16.18
C ASP A 101 8.01 1.62 -15.37
N THR A 102 7.75 1.92 -14.09
CA THR A 102 8.61 2.69 -13.17
C THR A 102 9.14 1.81 -12.04
N ILE A 103 9.35 0.52 -12.29
CA ILE A 103 9.68 -0.46 -11.25
C ILE A 103 11.03 -0.18 -10.57
N GLU A 104 11.98 0.40 -11.30
CA GLU A 104 13.27 0.85 -10.77
C GLU A 104 13.11 1.98 -9.75
N ASP A 105 12.24 2.95 -10.03
CA ASP A 105 11.93 4.04 -9.11
C ASP A 105 11.23 3.53 -7.86
N VAL A 106 10.34 2.54 -8.01
CA VAL A 106 9.68 1.88 -6.88
C VAL A 106 10.70 1.17 -6.02
N ARG A 107 11.62 0.40 -6.61
CA ARG A 107 12.68 -0.27 -5.86
C ARG A 107 13.57 0.73 -5.11
N ALA A 108 13.90 1.87 -5.73
CA ALA A 108 14.66 2.93 -5.07
C ALA A 108 13.90 3.55 -3.89
N LYS A 109 12.58 3.78 -4.03
CA LYS A 109 11.72 4.29 -2.94
C LYS A 109 11.63 3.28 -1.80
N LEU A 110 11.36 2.01 -2.11
CA LEU A 110 11.28 0.93 -1.11
C LEU A 110 12.60 0.76 -0.35
N GLY A 111 13.75 0.89 -1.02
CA GLY A 111 15.07 0.79 -0.40
C GLY A 111 15.40 1.92 0.58
N LYS A 112 14.72 3.06 0.51
CA LYS A 112 14.90 4.20 1.43
C LYS A 112 14.06 4.09 2.71
N ILE A 113 13.14 3.12 2.77
CA ILE A 113 12.23 2.97 3.91
C ILE A 113 13.01 2.46 5.13
N ASP A 114 12.96 3.23 6.21
CA ASP A 114 13.51 2.82 7.51
C ASP A 114 12.64 1.71 8.12
N ARG A 115 13.12 0.47 8.01
CA ARG A 115 12.47 -0.74 8.52
C ARG A 115 12.27 -0.71 10.04
N GLY A 116 13.13 0.02 10.78
CA GLY A 116 13.04 0.13 12.23
C GLY A 116 11.76 0.82 12.69
N LYS A 117 11.20 1.69 11.85
CA LYS A 117 9.99 2.47 12.12
C LYS A 117 8.69 1.82 11.63
N LEU A 118 8.76 0.63 11.04
CA LEU A 118 7.60 -0.14 10.59
C LEU A 118 7.14 -1.15 11.65
N SER A 119 5.84 -1.43 11.65
CA SER A 119 5.27 -2.56 12.38
C SER A 119 5.73 -3.89 11.76
N ASP A 120 5.63 -5.01 12.49
CA ASP A 120 6.02 -6.32 11.94
C ASP A 120 5.22 -6.70 10.69
N GLY A 121 3.92 -6.38 10.67
CA GLY A 121 3.07 -6.58 9.51
C GLY A 121 3.51 -5.76 8.29
N ASP A 122 4.00 -4.52 8.51
CA ASP A 122 4.46 -3.66 7.41
C ASP A 122 5.88 -3.99 6.98
N ARG A 123 6.72 -4.54 7.86
CA ARG A 123 8.03 -5.10 7.49
C ARG A 123 7.88 -6.28 6.55
N ALA A 124 6.96 -7.19 6.87
CA ALA A 124 6.62 -8.32 6.00
C ALA A 124 6.06 -7.84 4.65
N LEU A 125 5.23 -6.79 4.66
CA LEU A 125 4.72 -6.18 3.43
C LEU A 125 5.84 -5.56 2.58
N LEU A 126 6.79 -4.86 3.21
CA LEU A 126 7.97 -4.31 2.53
C LEU A 126 8.85 -5.43 1.94
N ASP A 127 9.06 -6.53 2.64
CA ASP A 127 9.81 -7.68 2.11
C ASP A 127 9.14 -8.28 0.88
N ALA A 128 7.83 -8.50 0.94
CA ALA A 128 7.06 -8.97 -0.20
C ALA A 128 7.17 -8.01 -1.39
N ALA A 129 7.05 -6.70 -1.15
CA ALA A 129 7.17 -5.68 -2.18
C ALA A 129 8.56 -5.68 -2.85
N GLN A 130 9.62 -5.78 -2.04
CA GLN A 130 11.00 -5.81 -2.53
C GLN A 130 11.28 -7.09 -3.33
N ALA A 131 10.77 -8.24 -2.89
CA ALA A 131 10.88 -9.50 -3.61
C ALA A 131 10.20 -9.41 -4.98
N ILE A 132 8.95 -8.96 -5.03
CA ILE A 132 8.20 -8.82 -6.30
C ILE A 132 8.91 -7.85 -7.24
N ALA A 133 9.34 -6.68 -6.75
CA ALA A 133 10.06 -5.71 -7.57
C ALA A 133 11.39 -6.27 -8.11
N GLY A 134 12.04 -7.17 -7.38
CA GLY A 134 13.23 -7.89 -7.84
C GLY A 134 12.91 -8.87 -8.98
N GLU A 135 11.86 -9.67 -8.82
CA GLU A 135 11.46 -10.67 -9.81
C GLU A 135 10.96 -10.05 -11.12
N VAL A 136 10.26 -8.90 -11.07
CA VAL A 136 9.77 -8.21 -12.28
C VAL A 136 10.92 -7.79 -13.21
N VAL A 137 12.08 -7.43 -12.65
CA VAL A 137 13.27 -6.99 -13.42
C VAL A 137 14.25 -8.15 -13.65
N ALA A 138 14.01 -9.32 -13.03
CA ALA A 138 14.89 -10.46 -13.18
C ALA A 138 14.90 -10.94 -14.65
N PRO A 139 16.08 -11.26 -15.21
CA PRO A 139 16.15 -11.88 -16.53
C PRO A 139 15.28 -13.15 -16.55
N PRO A 140 14.57 -13.43 -17.67
CA PRO A 140 13.80 -14.67 -17.78
C PRO A 140 14.70 -15.85 -17.48
N ALA A 141 14.24 -16.76 -16.62
CA ALA A 141 14.97 -17.99 -16.36
C ALA A 141 15.20 -18.70 -17.70
N SER A 142 16.47 -18.88 -18.06
CA SER A 142 16.82 -19.67 -19.24
C SER A 142 16.21 -21.06 -19.03
N LEU A 143 15.25 -21.43 -19.89
CA LEU A 143 14.81 -22.81 -19.99
C LEU A 143 16.07 -23.62 -20.29
N ALA A 144 16.57 -24.34 -19.28
CA ALA A 144 17.67 -25.27 -19.46
C ALA A 144 17.32 -26.14 -20.67
N ALA A 145 18.13 -26.02 -21.72
CA ALA A 145 17.92 -26.74 -22.96
C ALA A 145 17.67 -28.21 -22.63
N ALA A 146 16.49 -28.70 -23.00
CA ALA A 146 16.15 -30.10 -22.85
C ALA A 146 17.28 -30.91 -23.49
N ASN A 147 18.01 -31.65 -22.65
CA ASN A 147 19.10 -32.51 -23.08
C ASN A 147 18.53 -33.44 -24.17
N PRO A 148 19.05 -33.45 -25.41
CA PRO A 148 18.48 -34.28 -26.45
C PRO A 148 18.61 -35.75 -26.02
N ALA A 149 17.48 -36.44 -25.94
CA ALA A 149 17.43 -37.86 -25.62
C ALA A 149 18.31 -38.63 -26.61
N PRO A 150 19.10 -39.62 -26.16
CA PRO A 150 19.95 -40.40 -27.05
C PRO A 150 19.09 -41.16 -28.07
N ALA A 151 19.48 -41.07 -29.35
CA ALA A 151 18.78 -41.70 -30.46
C ALA A 151 18.68 -43.23 -30.28
N PRO A 152 17.57 -43.86 -30.72
CA PRO A 152 17.39 -45.30 -30.57
C PRO A 152 18.39 -46.05 -31.45
N VAL A 153 19.21 -46.88 -30.82
CA VAL A 153 20.03 -47.88 -31.50
C VAL A 153 19.13 -49.00 -32.03
N VAL A 154 19.09 -49.16 -33.35
CA VAL A 154 18.38 -50.26 -34.01
C VAL A 154 19.36 -51.45 -34.14
N PRO A 155 19.06 -52.63 -33.58
CA PRO A 155 19.90 -53.81 -33.74
C PRO A 155 19.72 -54.45 -35.12
N ALA A 156 20.81 -55.06 -35.61
CA ALA A 156 20.95 -55.70 -36.92
C ALA A 156 20.31 -57.10 -37.00
#